data_AF-A0A661AQ36-F1
#
_entry.id   AF-A0A661AQ36-F1
#
_cell.length_a   1.000
_cell.length_b   1.000
_cell.length_c   1.000
_cell.angle_alpha   90.00
_cell.angle_beta   90.00
_cell.angle_gamma   90.00
#
_symmetry.space_group_name_H-M   'P 1'
#
loop_
_entity.id
_entity.type
_entity.pdbx_description
1 polymer ?
#
loop_
_entity_poly.entity_id
_entity_poly.type
_entity_poly.pdbx_seq_one_letter_code
_entity_poly.pdbx_strand_id
1 'polypeptide(L)'
;ENAWEYTVHVRSGELVLYDKDWNTVPSDSQVFFNPEEGIIELSISTSSWSISPWDKPVYLTVFSALEEFGHAREINEVASEWYGGGGTEGETDPDVYDLLFYPSSLQPEALSGYTETSWATLPPEAAGEVEFDR
;
A
#
# COMPACT_ATOMS: atom_id res chain seq x y z
N GLU A 1 -11.64 -10.60 9.98
CA GLU A 1 -11.31 -9.24 10.45
C GLU A 1 -10.03 -8.84 9.76
N ASN A 2 -9.99 -7.66 9.16
CA ASN A 2 -8.77 -7.12 8.56
C ASN A 2 -7.93 -6.47 9.66
N ALA A 3 -6.60 -6.62 9.60
CA ALA A 3 -5.66 -6.08 10.59
C ALA A 3 -5.44 -4.56 10.45
N TRP A 4 -6.28 -3.87 9.67
CA TRP A 4 -6.16 -2.46 9.32
C TRP A 4 -7.55 -1.80 9.37
N GLU A 5 -7.58 -0.51 9.71
CA GLU A 5 -8.80 0.30 9.78
C GLU A 5 -9.11 1.00 8.45
N TYR A 6 -8.07 1.47 7.75
CA TYR A 6 -8.17 2.18 6.48
C TYR A 6 -7.05 1.79 5.51
N THR A 7 -7.32 1.91 4.21
CA THR A 7 -6.29 1.88 3.17
C THR A 7 -6.45 3.09 2.24
N VAL A 8 -5.31 3.67 1.85
CA VAL A 8 -5.24 4.83 0.95
C VAL A 8 -4.63 4.37 -0.36
N HIS A 9 -5.38 4.49 -1.44
CA HIS A 9 -4.93 4.16 -2.78
C HIS A 9 -4.61 5.44 -3.54
N VAL A 10 -3.37 5.59 -3.98
CA VAL A 10 -2.95 6.69 -4.87
C VAL A 10 -2.77 6.12 -6.27
N ARG A 11 -3.65 6.47 -7.19
CA ARG A 11 -3.70 5.87 -8.53
C ARG A 11 -4.28 6.85 -9.53
N SER A 12 -3.77 6.85 -10.76
CA SER A 12 -4.32 7.67 -11.86
C SER A 12 -4.49 9.16 -11.54
N GLY A 13 -3.62 9.72 -10.70
CA GLY A 13 -3.71 11.12 -10.27
C GLY A 13 -4.77 11.40 -9.20
N GLU A 14 -5.38 10.36 -8.64
CA GLU A 14 -6.42 10.43 -7.62
C GLU A 14 -5.98 9.74 -6.33
N LEU A 15 -6.62 10.13 -5.23
CA LEU A 15 -6.54 9.47 -3.95
C LEU A 15 -7.92 8.89 -3.61
N VAL A 16 -7.98 7.60 -3.28
CA VAL A 16 -9.20 6.94 -2.81
C VAL A 16 -8.96 6.31 -1.44
N LEU A 17 -9.82 6.64 -0.48
CA LEU A 17 -9.81 6.08 0.87
C LEU A 17 -10.86 4.98 0.99
N TYR A 18 -10.46 3.82 1.52
CA TYR A 18 -11.35 2.73 1.86
C TYR A 18 -11.30 2.43 3.36
N ASP A 19 -12.44 2.05 3.93
CA ASP A 19 -12.47 1.42 5.25
C ASP A 19 -12.09 -0.06 5.16
N LYS A 20 -11.91 -0.69 6.32
CA LYS A 20 -11.61 -2.13 6.46
C LYS A 20 -12.59 -3.08 5.78
N ASP A 21 -13.79 -2.61 5.43
CA ASP A 21 -14.82 -3.39 4.77
C ASP A 21 -14.90 -3.07 3.27
N TRP A 22 -13.88 -2.38 2.74
CA TRP A 22 -13.75 -1.93 1.34
C TRP A 22 -14.79 -0.92 0.88
N ASN A 23 -15.47 -0.24 1.81
CA ASN A 23 -16.35 0.87 1.44
C ASN A 23 -15.51 2.12 1.20
N THR A 24 -15.81 2.84 0.12
CA THR A 24 -15.20 4.16 -0.10
C THR A 24 -15.66 5.12 0.99
N VAL A 25 -14.69 5.75 1.66
CA VAL A 25 -14.94 6.77 2.68
C VAL A 25 -14.85 8.15 2.02
N PRO A 26 -15.94 8.95 2.00
CA PRO A 26 -15.87 10.30 1.48
C PRO A 26 -14.84 11.11 2.28
N SER A 27 -13.87 11.70 1.58
CA SER A 27 -12.86 12.57 2.19
C SER A 27 -12.48 13.67 1.21
N ASP A 28 -12.34 14.89 1.74
CA ASP A 28 -11.62 15.93 1.01
C ASP A 28 -10.16 15.50 0.97
N SER A 29 -9.62 15.34 -0.24
CA SER A 29 -8.25 14.86 -0.42
C SER A 29 -7.56 15.60 -1.57
N GLN A 30 -6.23 15.64 -1.50
CA GLN A 30 -5.38 16.18 -2.55
C GLN A 30 -4.16 15.28 -2.71
N VAL A 31 -3.73 15.13 -3.96
CA VAL A 31 -2.45 14.53 -4.30
C VAL A 31 -1.67 15.53 -5.15
N PHE A 32 -0.41 15.71 -4.80
CA PHE A 32 0.50 16.56 -5.54
C PHE A 32 1.74 15.74 -5.94
N PHE A 33 2.02 15.72 -7.24
CA PHE A 33 3.18 15.06 -7.80
C PHE A 33 4.21 16.11 -8.22
N ASN A 34 5.36 16.13 -7.55
CA ASN A 34 6.51 16.96 -7.93
C ASN A 34 7.61 16.07 -8.54
N PRO A 35 7.61 15.86 -9.86
CA PRO A 35 8.60 15.01 -10.52
C PRO A 35 10.00 15.64 -10.52
N GLU A 36 10.13 16.96 -10.41
CA GLU A 36 11.42 17.63 -10.39
C GLU A 36 12.18 17.36 -9.08
N GLU A 37 11.43 17.23 -7.97
CA GLU A 37 11.99 16.92 -6.65
C GLU A 37 11.86 15.43 -6.27
N GLY A 38 11.13 14.65 -7.07
CA GLY A 38 10.89 13.23 -6.78
C GLY A 38 9.96 13.00 -5.59
N ILE A 39 8.97 13.88 -5.40
CA ILE A 39 8.07 13.88 -4.24
C ILE A 39 6.63 13.58 -4.67
N ILE A 40 5.95 12.75 -3.85
CA ILE A 40 4.50 12.59 -3.87
C ILE A 40 3.99 13.07 -2.53
N GLU A 41 3.15 14.11 -2.54
CA GLU A 41 2.50 14.62 -1.33
C GLU A 41 1.03 14.24 -1.34
N LEU A 42 0.56 13.75 -0.20
CA LEU A 42 -0.82 13.33 0.01
C LEU A 42 -1.41 14.13 1.16
N SER A 43 -2.61 14.64 0.96
CA SER A 43 -3.38 15.30 2.01
C SER A 43 -4.77 14.67 2.06
N ILE A 44 -5.21 14.29 3.25
CA ILE A 44 -6.53 13.70 3.46
C ILE A 44 -7.18 14.35 4.67
N SER A 45 -8.44 14.74 4.53
CA SER A 45 -9.23 15.15 5.68
C SER A 45 -9.62 13.93 6.49
N THR A 46 -9.29 13.95 7.78
CA THR A 46 -9.66 12.89 8.73
C THR A 46 -11.04 13.13 9.36
N SER A 47 -11.80 14.14 8.90
CA SER A 47 -13.04 14.57 9.56
C SER A 47 -14.18 13.56 9.47
N SER A 48 -14.13 12.67 8.46
CA SER A 48 -15.14 11.63 8.22
C SER A 48 -14.74 10.25 8.76
N TRP A 49 -13.55 10.13 9.37
CA TRP A 49 -13.03 8.86 9.84
C TRP A 49 -13.77 8.44 11.12
N SER A 50 -14.24 7.20 11.17
CA SER A 50 -14.81 6.59 12.37
C SER A 50 -13.80 6.45 13.50
N ILE A 51 -12.51 6.32 13.17
CA ILE A 51 -11.39 6.29 14.11
C ILE A 51 -10.45 7.42 13.76
N SER A 52 -10.32 8.40 14.65
CA SER A 52 -9.40 9.53 14.47
C SER A 52 -7.93 9.07 14.57
N PRO A 53 -7.01 9.57 13.72
CA PRO A 53 -5.58 9.24 13.80
C PRO A 53 -4.79 10.14 14.77
N TRP A 54 -5.42 11.20 15.29
CA TRP A 54 -4.76 12.19 16.15
C TRP A 54 -4.49 11.67 17.56
N ASP A 55 -3.41 12.16 18.17
CA ASP A 55 -3.05 11.92 19.58
C ASP A 55 -2.91 10.43 19.94
N LYS A 56 -2.52 9.60 18.97
CA LYS A 56 -2.30 8.16 19.14
C LYS A 56 -1.25 7.63 18.14
N PRO A 57 -0.60 6.51 18.44
CA PRO A 57 0.20 5.79 17.47
C PRO A 57 -0.66 5.33 16.28
N VAL A 58 -0.19 5.61 15.08
CA VAL A 58 -0.72 5.09 13.82
C VAL A 58 0.32 4.16 13.21
N TYR A 59 -0.11 2.95 12.89
CA TYR A 59 0.73 1.97 12.22
C TYR A 59 0.43 2.00 10.73
N LEU A 60 1.47 2.09 9.91
CA LEU A 60 1.35 2.16 8.46
C LEU A 60 2.36 1.28 7.75
N THR A 61 1.88 0.63 6.69
CA THR A 61 2.69 -0.03 5.69
C THR A 61 2.33 0.59 4.36
N VAL A 62 3.34 1.02 3.61
CA VAL A 62 3.14 1.60 2.29
C VAL A 62 3.82 0.68 1.29
N PHE A 63 3.15 0.34 0.20
CA PHE A 63 3.75 -0.43 -0.88
C PHE A 63 3.78 0.38 -2.16
N SER A 64 4.76 0.09 -3.01
CA SER A 64 4.83 0.63 -4.37
C SER A 64 4.52 -0.46 -5.40
N ALA A 65 3.72 -0.10 -6.39
CA ALA A 65 3.29 -0.96 -7.49
C ALA A 65 3.20 -0.15 -8.78
N LEU A 66 3.22 -0.84 -9.93
CA LEU A 66 2.79 -0.23 -11.19
C LEU A 66 1.27 -0.29 -11.25
N GLU A 67 0.62 0.75 -11.77
CA GLU A 67 -0.85 0.81 -11.85
C GLU A 67 -1.36 0.15 -13.15
N GLU A 68 -2.46 -0.59 -13.05
CA GLU A 68 -3.24 -1.12 -14.17
C GLU A 68 -4.74 -1.10 -13.83
N PHE A 69 -5.51 -0.27 -14.55
CA PHE A 69 -6.97 -0.17 -14.43
C PHE A 69 -7.49 0.03 -12.99
N GLY A 70 -6.74 0.76 -12.17
CA GLY A 70 -7.04 1.05 -10.78
C GLY A 70 -6.44 0.05 -9.79
N HIS A 71 -5.71 -0.95 -10.26
CA HIS A 71 -5.12 -2.01 -9.44
C HIS A 71 -3.59 -1.99 -9.52
N ALA A 72 -2.95 -2.77 -8.66
CA ALA A 72 -1.55 -3.12 -8.87
C ALA A 72 -1.46 -4.02 -10.12
N ARG A 73 -0.50 -3.73 -10.99
CA ARG A 73 -0.22 -4.52 -12.17
C ARG A 73 0.53 -5.79 -11.77
N GLU A 74 0.12 -6.89 -12.39
CA GLU A 74 0.71 -8.21 -12.19
C GLU A 74 2.24 -8.21 -12.29
N ILE A 75 2.90 -8.98 -11.42
CA ILE A 75 4.29 -9.41 -11.59
C ILE A 75 4.30 -10.79 -12.26
N ASN A 76 5.01 -10.93 -13.37
CA ASN A 76 5.12 -12.22 -14.04
C ASN A 76 6.33 -13.01 -13.55
N GLU A 77 6.39 -14.30 -13.87
CA GLU A 77 7.63 -15.09 -13.76
C GLU A 77 8.78 -14.40 -14.53
N VAL A 78 8.51 -13.98 -15.78
CA VAL A 78 9.49 -13.31 -16.65
C VAL A 78 9.02 -11.90 -17.00
N ALA A 79 9.90 -10.92 -16.76
CA ALA A 79 9.65 -9.53 -17.09
C ALA A 79 9.36 -9.34 -18.58
N SER A 80 8.48 -8.39 -18.89
CA SER A 80 8.15 -7.99 -20.25
C SER A 80 8.17 -6.47 -20.40
N GLU A 81 7.77 -5.95 -21.57
CA GLU A 81 7.65 -4.51 -21.78
C GLU A 81 6.68 -3.85 -20.78
N TRP A 82 5.64 -4.57 -20.38
CA TRP A 82 4.54 -4.01 -19.59
C TRP A 82 4.48 -4.52 -18.16
N TYR A 83 5.11 -5.66 -17.86
CA TYR A 83 4.98 -6.37 -16.58
C TYR A 83 6.34 -6.58 -15.91
N GLY A 84 6.34 -6.50 -14.57
CA GLY A 84 7.46 -6.90 -13.74
C GLY A 84 7.81 -8.37 -13.91
N GLY A 85 8.99 -8.78 -13.42
CA GLY A 85 9.46 -10.16 -13.47
C GLY A 85 9.97 -10.65 -12.12
N GLY A 86 10.07 -11.96 -11.94
CA GLY A 86 10.56 -12.60 -10.72
C GLY A 86 9.48 -13.21 -9.83
N GLY A 87 8.22 -13.17 -10.26
CA GLY A 87 7.09 -13.86 -9.64
C GLY A 87 7.01 -15.32 -10.05
N THR A 88 5.79 -15.85 -10.11
CA THR A 88 5.51 -17.21 -10.60
C THR A 88 4.52 -17.18 -11.78
N GLU A 89 4.14 -18.35 -12.31
CA GLU A 89 2.98 -18.45 -13.20
C GLU A 89 1.65 -18.55 -12.42
N GLY A 90 1.68 -18.53 -11.08
CA GLY A 90 0.51 -18.58 -10.21
C GLY A 90 -0.05 -17.19 -9.89
N GLU A 91 -1.25 -17.13 -9.31
CA GLU A 91 -1.94 -15.86 -8.99
C GLU A 91 -1.57 -15.28 -7.62
N THR A 92 -0.50 -15.76 -6.99
CA THR A 92 -0.29 -15.62 -5.53
C THR A 92 0.98 -14.86 -5.15
N ASP A 93 1.83 -14.57 -6.13
CA ASP A 93 2.91 -13.63 -5.92
C ASP A 93 2.36 -12.23 -5.65
N PRO A 94 3.03 -11.46 -4.78
CA PRO A 94 2.60 -10.11 -4.46
C PRO A 94 2.93 -9.15 -5.61
N ASP A 95 1.94 -8.38 -6.06
CA ASP A 95 2.11 -7.30 -7.05
C ASP A 95 2.75 -6.03 -6.45
N VAL A 96 3.88 -6.22 -5.77
CA VAL A 96 4.56 -5.19 -4.97
C VAL A 96 6.05 -5.18 -5.29
N TYR A 97 6.60 -4.01 -5.59
CA TYR A 97 8.03 -3.84 -5.83
C TYR A 97 8.81 -3.53 -4.56
N ASP A 98 8.22 -2.71 -3.67
CA ASP A 98 8.91 -2.24 -2.47
C ASP A 98 7.92 -1.90 -1.35
N LEU A 99 8.38 -2.02 -0.10
CA LEU A 99 7.67 -1.62 1.10
C LEU A 99 8.39 -0.44 1.77
N LEU A 100 7.65 0.60 2.09
CA LEU A 100 8.12 1.73 2.88
C LEU A 100 7.60 1.59 4.32
N PHE A 101 8.37 2.15 5.25
CA PHE A 101 8.14 2.05 6.69
C PHE A 101 8.13 0.60 7.22
N TYR A 102 8.70 -0.33 6.45
CA TYR A 102 8.87 -1.72 6.79
C TYR A 102 10.37 -2.03 6.98
N PRO A 103 10.79 -2.81 8.00
CA PRO A 103 12.19 -3.12 8.21
C PRO A 103 12.81 -3.84 7.00
N SER A 104 13.86 -3.27 6.44
CA SER A 104 14.55 -3.82 5.25
C SER A 104 15.11 -5.23 5.46
N SER A 105 15.43 -5.60 6.71
CA SER A 105 15.86 -6.95 7.07
C SER A 105 14.73 -7.99 7.02
N LEU A 106 13.47 -7.55 7.10
CA LEU A 106 12.30 -8.43 7.10
C LEU A 106 11.61 -8.47 5.73
N GLN A 107 11.74 -7.43 4.91
CA GLN A 107 11.04 -7.33 3.63
C GLN A 107 11.29 -8.53 2.69
N PRO A 108 12.54 -9.02 2.50
CA PRO A 108 12.78 -10.16 1.61
C PRO A 108 12.02 -11.42 2.06
N GLU A 109 11.99 -11.71 3.35
CA GLU A 109 11.25 -12.86 3.89
C GLU A 109 9.73 -12.66 3.75
N ALA A 110 9.24 -11.47 4.07
CA ALA A 110 7.82 -11.15 3.99
C ALA A 110 7.29 -11.21 2.54
N LEU A 111 8.03 -10.69 1.57
CA LEU A 111 7.64 -10.67 0.15
C LEU A 111 7.95 -11.98 -0.58
N SER A 112 8.80 -12.87 -0.04
CA SER A 112 9.07 -14.19 -0.64
C SER A 112 8.29 -15.34 0.01
N GLY A 113 7.48 -15.06 1.04
CA GLY A 113 6.71 -16.06 1.78
C GLY A 113 5.49 -16.62 1.03
N TYR A 114 5.30 -16.27 -0.25
CA TYR A 114 4.21 -16.80 -1.07
C TYR A 114 4.55 -18.20 -1.63
N THR A 115 3.51 -18.94 -1.98
CA THR A 115 3.59 -20.18 -2.76
C THR A 115 2.50 -20.14 -3.82
N GLU A 116 2.50 -21.04 -4.80
CA GLU A 116 1.44 -21.14 -5.83
C GLU A 116 0.00 -21.16 -5.30
N THR A 117 -0.19 -21.45 -4.00
CA THR A 117 -1.51 -21.57 -3.37
C THR A 117 -1.68 -20.70 -2.13
N SER A 118 -0.69 -19.87 -1.77
CA SER A 118 -0.75 -19.05 -0.57
C SER A 118 -0.09 -17.69 -0.77
N TRP A 119 -0.82 -16.64 -0.41
CA TRP A 119 -0.35 -15.27 -0.42
C TRP A 119 0.77 -15.03 0.60
N ALA A 120 1.71 -14.16 0.22
CA ALA A 120 2.59 -13.51 1.18
C ALA A 120 1.77 -12.74 2.22
N THR A 121 2.19 -12.76 3.48
CA THR A 121 1.52 -12.03 4.58
C THR A 121 2.53 -11.09 5.23
N LEU A 122 2.14 -9.83 5.37
CA LEU A 122 2.93 -8.85 6.11
C LEU A 122 2.58 -8.94 7.60
N PRO A 123 3.54 -9.27 8.48
CA PRO A 123 3.32 -9.22 9.92
C PRO A 123 2.99 -7.79 10.39
N PRO A 124 1.89 -7.58 11.13
CA PRO A 124 1.52 -6.24 11.63
C PRO A 124 2.58 -5.59 12.51
N GLU A 125 3.40 -6.38 13.21
CA GLU A 125 4.49 -5.90 14.06
C GLU A 125 5.64 -5.24 13.28
N ALA A 126 5.66 -5.41 11.95
CA ALA A 126 6.65 -4.80 11.08
C ALA A 126 6.13 -3.52 10.40
N ALA A 127 4.88 -3.11 10.67
CA ALA A 127 4.37 -1.82 10.25
C ALA A 127 5.11 -0.69 10.98
N GLY A 128 5.37 0.40 10.27
CA GLY A 128 5.99 1.58 10.86
C GLY A 128 5.03 2.33 11.75
N GLU A 129 5.49 2.75 12.92
CA GLU A 129 4.74 3.57 13.86
C GLU A 129 5.01 5.06 13.60
N VAL A 130 3.94 5.84 13.48
CA VAL A 130 3.98 7.30 13.35
C VAL A 130 2.97 7.94 14.30
N GLU A 131 3.36 9.02 14.95
CA GLU A 131 2.46 9.84 15.78
C GLU A 131 2.09 11.11 15.01
N PHE A 132 0.79 11.41 14.98
CA PHE A 132 0.28 12.66 14.42
C PHE A 132 -0.11 13.62 15.55
N ASP A 133 0.63 14.71 15.66
CA ASP A 133 0.31 15.83 16.54
C ASP A 133 -0.76 16.73 15.90
N ARG A 134 -1.67 17.25 16.71
CA ARG A 134 -2.67 18.25 16.30
C ARG A 134 -2.15 19.68 16.25
#